data_AF-A0A1Q8RKL4-F1
#
_entry.id   AF-A0A1Q8RKL4-F1
#
_cell.length_a   1.000
_cell.length_b   1.000
_cell.length_c   1.000
_cell.angle_alpha   90.00
_cell.angle_beta   90.00
_cell.angle_gamma   90.00
#
_symmetry.space_group_name_H-M   'P 1'
#
loop_
_entity.id
_entity.type
_entity.pdbx_description
1 polymer ?
#
loop_
_entity_poly.entity_id
_entity_poly.type
_entity_poly.pdbx_seq_one_letter_code
_entity_poly.pdbx_strand_id
1 'polypeptide(L)'
;MYQTTDESGELLYVTSLSFVQEPDLGEETGEVIAQYPLEDILEEFYCYISDFYKDMNTADSEKNYLEFASPDLADIQNLRSIIGKHVYNVEEDGFVKLMIDEA
;
A
#
# COMPACT_ATOMS: atom_id res chain seq x y z
N MET A 1 -10.43 5.63 -7.59
CA MET A 1 -9.77 6.94 -7.44
C MET A 1 -10.82 8.03 -7.35
N TYR A 2 -10.68 8.94 -6.40
CA TYR A 2 -11.52 10.14 -6.24
C TYR A 2 -10.67 11.30 -5.70
N GLN A 3 -11.27 12.49 -5.61
CA GLN A 3 -10.66 13.68 -5.03
C GLN A 3 -11.34 14.05 -3.71
N THR A 4 -10.57 14.50 -2.72
CA THR A 4 -11.07 15.04 -1.46
C THR A 4 -10.23 16.25 -1.03
N THR A 5 -10.58 16.90 0.07
CA THR A 5 -9.75 17.91 0.72
C THR A 5 -9.41 17.49 2.14
N ASP A 6 -8.18 17.71 2.56
CA ASP A 6 -7.77 17.46 3.95
C ASP A 6 -8.34 18.52 4.91
N GLU A 7 -7.99 18.43 6.20
CA GLU A 7 -8.42 19.39 7.22
C GLU A 7 -7.89 20.82 6.98
N SER A 8 -6.79 20.96 6.23
CA SER A 8 -6.20 22.25 5.87
C SER A 8 -6.84 22.87 4.61
N GLY A 9 -7.64 22.10 3.87
CA GLY A 9 -8.25 22.48 2.60
C GLY A 9 -7.39 22.18 1.38
N GLU A 10 -6.30 21.44 1.53
CA GLU A 10 -5.46 20.96 0.43
C GLU A 10 -6.19 19.86 -0.35
N LEU A 11 -6.14 19.93 -1.69
CA LEU A 11 -6.71 18.92 -2.57
C LEU A 11 -5.87 17.63 -2.51
N LEU A 12 -6.54 16.50 -2.33
CA LEU A 12 -5.93 15.18 -2.31
C LEU A 12 -6.53 14.29 -3.41
N TYR A 13 -5.68 13.49 -4.03
CA TYR A 13 -6.06 12.37 -4.88
C TYR A 13 -5.99 11.09 -4.06
N VAL A 14 -7.04 10.28 -4.14
CA VAL A 14 -7.22 9.14 -3.25
C VAL A 14 -7.55 7.89 -4.04
N THR A 15 -6.95 6.76 -3.69
CA THR A 15 -7.32 5.45 -4.23
C THR A 15 -7.25 4.36 -3.17
N SER A 16 -8.23 3.46 -3.18
CA SER A 16 -8.18 2.23 -2.39
C SER A 16 -7.55 1.12 -3.21
N LEU A 17 -6.65 0.35 -2.61
CA LEU A 17 -6.13 -0.90 -3.15
C LEU A 17 -6.54 -2.05 -2.24
N SER A 18 -6.76 -3.22 -2.83
CA SER A 18 -6.84 -4.47 -2.10
C SER A 18 -5.68 -5.38 -2.46
N PHE A 19 -5.23 -6.15 -1.48
CA PHE A 19 -4.07 -7.03 -1.60
C PHE A 19 -4.25 -8.26 -0.73
N VAL A 20 -3.45 -9.29 -1.01
CA VAL A 20 -3.32 -10.48 -0.19
C VAL A 20 -1.93 -10.41 0.41
N GLN A 21 -1.80 -10.55 1.72
CA GLN A 21 -0.48 -10.60 2.34
C GLN A 21 0.23 -11.90 1.98
N GLU A 22 1.55 -11.84 1.85
CA GLU A 22 2.39 -12.97 1.43
C GLU A 22 3.33 -13.45 2.56
N PRO A 23 2.85 -14.29 3.51
CA PRO A 23 3.66 -14.76 4.64
C PRO A 23 4.93 -15.51 4.24
N ASP A 24 4.91 -16.18 3.09
CA ASP A 24 6.08 -16.86 2.53
C ASP A 24 7.21 -15.88 2.16
N LEU A 25 6.89 -14.58 2.01
CA LEU A 25 7.82 -13.47 1.76
C LEU A 25 8.05 -12.61 3.02
N GLY A 26 7.59 -13.06 4.19
CA GLY A 26 7.84 -12.42 5.48
C GLY A 26 6.78 -11.42 5.95
N GLU A 27 5.63 -11.36 5.28
CA GLU A 27 4.51 -10.52 5.71
C GLU A 27 3.68 -11.15 6.84
N GLU A 28 2.87 -10.32 7.49
CA GLU A 28 1.93 -10.73 8.54
C GLU A 28 0.69 -11.43 7.95
N THR A 29 -0.17 -11.97 8.83
CA THR A 29 -1.44 -12.61 8.42
C THR A 29 -2.66 -11.93 9.03
N GLY A 30 -3.78 -11.95 8.32
CA GLY A 30 -5.08 -11.51 8.84
C GLY A 30 -5.22 -9.99 8.92
N GLU A 31 -5.65 -9.48 10.07
CA GLU A 31 -5.94 -8.04 10.27
C GLU A 31 -4.70 -7.16 10.43
N VAL A 32 -3.58 -7.76 10.83
CA VAL A 32 -2.31 -7.04 10.99
C VAL A 32 -1.70 -6.87 9.61
N ILE A 33 -1.67 -5.63 9.13
CA ILE A 33 -1.00 -5.28 7.87
C ILE A 33 0.49 -5.16 8.15
N ALA A 34 1.30 -5.91 7.40
CA ALA A 34 2.74 -5.91 7.49
C ALA A 34 3.31 -4.50 7.26
N GLN A 35 4.28 -4.12 8.10
CA GLN A 35 5.00 -2.85 7.94
C GLN A 35 5.87 -2.84 6.67
N TYR A 36 6.46 -4.00 6.34
CA TYR A 36 7.23 -4.22 5.12
C TYR A 36 6.41 -5.18 4.25
N PRO A 37 6.08 -4.82 2.99
CA PRO A 37 6.65 -3.74 2.18
C PRO A 37 5.91 -2.39 2.24
N LEU A 38 4.91 -2.23 3.13
CA LEU A 38 4.07 -1.03 3.15
C LEU A 38 4.88 0.27 3.24
N GLU A 39 5.83 0.40 4.16
CA GLU A 39 6.62 1.63 4.33
C GLU A 39 7.40 2.01 3.05
N ASP A 40 8.02 1.02 2.40
CA ASP A 40 8.77 1.24 1.16
C ASP A 40 7.85 1.62 -0.01
N ILE A 41 6.62 1.08 -0.06
CA ILE A 41 5.59 1.50 -1.04
C ILE A 41 5.23 2.98 -0.81
N LEU A 42 5.04 3.40 0.44
CA LEU A 42 4.70 4.79 0.75
C LEU A 42 5.83 5.75 0.32
N GLU A 43 7.09 5.35 0.55
CA GLU A 43 8.27 6.12 0.14
C GLU A 43 8.44 6.16 -1.40
N GLU A 44 8.41 5.01 -2.07
CA GLU A 44 8.61 4.90 -3.53
C GLU A 44 7.56 5.69 -4.32
N PHE A 45 6.31 5.68 -3.86
CA PHE A 45 5.19 6.32 -4.57
C PHE A 45 4.77 7.66 -3.97
N TYR A 46 5.52 8.21 -3.02
CA TYR A 46 5.26 9.52 -2.39
C TYR A 46 3.81 9.67 -1.89
N CYS A 47 3.28 8.64 -1.22
CA CYS A 47 1.91 8.62 -0.74
C CYS A 47 1.82 8.26 0.75
N TYR A 48 0.63 8.39 1.35
CA TYR A 48 0.37 8.00 2.73
C TYR A 48 -0.97 7.28 2.87
N ILE A 49 -1.14 6.55 3.98
CA ILE A 49 -2.40 5.88 4.29
C ILE A 49 -3.41 6.87 4.87
N SER A 50 -4.53 7.07 4.19
CA SER A 50 -5.66 7.85 4.68
C SER A 50 -6.66 7.00 5.47
N ASP A 51 -6.78 5.72 5.15
CA ASP A 51 -7.66 4.78 5.86
C ASP A 51 -7.09 3.35 5.82
N PHE A 52 -7.15 2.69 6.97
CA PHE A 52 -6.79 1.29 7.14
C PHE A 52 -7.97 0.34 6.99
N TYR A 53 -9.18 0.85 6.76
CA TYR A 53 -10.43 0.06 6.66
C TYR A 53 -10.54 -1.02 7.74
N LYS A 54 -10.30 -0.66 9.01
CA LYS A 54 -10.18 -1.61 10.14
C LYS A 54 -11.38 -2.55 10.28
N ASP A 55 -12.57 -2.08 9.94
CA ASP A 55 -13.79 -2.90 10.01
C ASP A 55 -13.86 -3.95 8.88
N MET A 56 -13.10 -3.78 7.80
CA MET A 56 -13.00 -4.72 6.68
C MET A 56 -11.79 -5.65 6.82
N ASN A 57 -10.68 -5.15 7.38
CA ASN A 57 -9.45 -5.91 7.58
C ASN A 57 -9.52 -6.70 8.88
N THR A 58 -10.16 -7.87 8.84
CA THR A 58 -10.33 -8.75 10.01
C THR A 58 -9.38 -9.95 9.96
N ALA A 59 -9.19 -10.62 11.09
CA ALA A 59 -8.34 -11.82 11.18
C ALA A 59 -8.73 -12.95 10.20
N ASP A 60 -10.01 -13.05 9.83
CA ASP A 60 -10.52 -14.05 8.89
C ASP A 60 -10.51 -13.60 7.42
N SER A 61 -10.01 -12.39 7.15
CA SER A 61 -10.00 -11.81 5.80
C SER A 61 -8.85 -12.37 4.96
N GLU A 62 -9.20 -12.93 3.79
CA GLU A 62 -8.22 -13.34 2.77
C GLU A 62 -7.57 -12.12 2.09
N LYS A 63 -8.28 -10.99 2.05
CA LYS A 63 -7.84 -9.75 1.42
C LYS A 63 -7.86 -8.60 2.40
N ASN A 64 -6.81 -7.79 2.35
CA ASN A 64 -6.71 -6.53 3.06
C ASN A 64 -6.97 -5.36 2.11
N TYR A 65 -7.32 -4.21 2.69
CA TYR A 65 -7.65 -2.97 2.00
C TYR A 65 -6.91 -1.81 2.63
N LEU A 66 -6.33 -0.95 1.81
CA LEU A 66 -5.73 0.30 2.25
C LEU A 66 -6.19 1.44 1.35
N GLU A 67 -6.45 2.60 1.95
CA GLU A 67 -6.67 3.84 1.21
C GLU A 67 -5.40 4.67 1.21
N PHE A 68 -4.94 4.99 0.01
CA PHE A 68 -3.74 5.80 -0.23
C PHE A 68 -4.15 7.19 -0.72
N ALA A 69 -3.45 8.21 -0.23
CA ALA A 69 -3.63 9.59 -0.62
C ALA A 69 -2.30 10.27 -0.95
N SER A 70 -2.34 11.22 -1.89
CA SER A 70 -1.26 12.16 -2.20
C SER A 70 -1.86 13.47 -2.74
N PRO A 71 -1.24 14.64 -2.49
CA PRO A 71 -1.62 15.89 -3.15
C PRO A 71 -1.27 15.90 -4.65
N ASP A 72 -0.41 14.99 -5.14
CA ASP A 72 -0.08 14.83 -6.55
C ASP A 72 -0.85 13.67 -7.20
N LEU A 73 -1.48 13.94 -8.35
CA LEU A 73 -2.17 12.93 -9.13
C LEU A 73 -1.19 11.89 -9.71
N ALA A 74 0.02 12.32 -10.08
CA ALA A 74 1.02 11.45 -10.68
C ALA A 74 1.45 10.35 -9.70
N ASP A 75 1.59 10.67 -8.43
CA ASP A 75 1.92 9.71 -7.35
C ASP A 75 0.89 8.59 -7.27
N ILE A 76 -0.40 8.94 -7.22
CA ILE A 76 -1.49 7.95 -7.19
C ILE A 76 -1.58 7.17 -8.51
N GLN A 77 -1.25 7.77 -9.65
CA GLN A 77 -1.19 7.06 -10.93
C GLN A 77 -0.03 6.06 -10.97
N ASN A 78 1.14 6.43 -10.45
CA ASN A 78 2.32 5.58 -10.35
C ASN A 78 2.10 4.43 -9.36
N LEU A 79 1.53 4.70 -8.18
CA LEU A 79 1.13 3.68 -7.21
C LEU A 79 0.25 2.62 -7.87
N ARG A 80 -0.74 3.04 -8.67
CA ARG A 80 -1.65 2.10 -9.36
C ARG A 80 -0.96 1.21 -10.40
N SER A 81 0.31 1.46 -10.75
CA SER A 81 1.10 0.59 -11.63
C SER A 81 1.52 -0.74 -10.98
N ILE A 82 1.36 -0.87 -9.65
CA ILE A 82 1.60 -2.12 -8.91
C ILE A 82 0.39 -3.06 -8.89
N ILE A 83 -0.76 -2.61 -9.41
CA ILE A 83 -1.97 -3.44 -9.45
C ILE A 83 -1.70 -4.68 -10.32
N GLY A 84 -1.92 -5.86 -9.75
CA GLY A 84 -1.70 -7.15 -10.41
C GLY A 84 -0.26 -7.65 -10.34
N LYS A 85 0.54 -7.11 -9.42
CA LYS A 85 1.95 -7.48 -9.20
C LYS A 85 2.16 -7.99 -7.78
N HIS A 86 3.21 -8.79 -7.61
CA HIS A 86 3.83 -9.04 -6.31
C HIS A 86 4.67 -7.83 -5.92
N VAL A 87 4.52 -7.38 -4.69
CA VAL A 87 5.31 -6.29 -4.13
C VAL A 87 5.82 -6.78 -2.79
N TYR A 88 7.13 -6.84 -2.62
CA TYR A 88 7.75 -7.46 -1.43
C TYR A 88 9.15 -6.93 -1.21
N ASN A 89 9.69 -7.13 -0.02
CA ASN A 89 11.06 -6.75 0.29
C ASN A 89 12.03 -7.93 0.17
N VAL A 90 13.23 -7.66 -0.36
CA VAL A 90 14.34 -8.62 -0.39
C VAL A 90 15.56 -8.01 0.29
N GLU A 91 16.19 -8.79 1.15
CA GLU A 91 17.50 -8.45 1.73
C GLU A 91 18.63 -8.91 0.78
N GLU A 92 19.37 -7.95 0.21
CA GLU A 92 20.54 -8.18 -0.63
C GLU A 92 21.73 -7.36 -0.12
N ASP A 93 22.86 -8.02 0.13
CA ASP A 93 24.12 -7.38 0.55
C ASP A 93 23.99 -6.46 1.79
N GLY A 94 23.07 -6.78 2.69
CA GLY A 94 22.78 -6.00 3.91
C GLY A 94 21.89 -4.77 3.68
N PHE A 95 21.27 -4.66 2.50
CA PHE A 95 20.27 -3.65 2.17
C PHE A 95 18.92 -4.30 1.93
N VAL A 96 17.85 -3.65 2.37
CA VAL A 96 16.48 -4.02 2.01
C VAL A 96 16.11 -3.27 0.74
N LYS A 97 15.56 -3.99 -0.25
CA LYS A 97 15.06 -3.41 -1.50
C LYS A 97 13.59 -3.78 -1.70
N LEU A 98 12.81 -2.84 -2.22
CA LEU A 98 11.46 -3.10 -2.71
C LEU A 98 11.52 -3.75 -4.09
N MET A 99 10.89 -4.92 -4.23
CA MET A 99 10.75 -5.67 -5.46
C MET A 99 9.31 -5.57 -5.95
N ILE A 100 9.12 -5.41 -7.27
CA ILE A 100 7.82 -5.32 -7.91
C ILE A 100 7.82 -6.23 -9.15
N ASP A 101 7.20 -7.40 -9.04
CA ASP A 101 7.21 -8.46 -10.05
C ASP A 101 5.81 -8.81 -10.55
N GLU A 102 5.67 -9.36 -11.75
CA GLU A 102 4.37 -9.82 -12.26
C GLU A 102 3.84 -11.01 -11.45
N ALA A 103 2.52 -11.03 -11.17
CA ALA A 103 1.83 -12.09 -10.43
C ALA A 103 1.32 -13.26 -11.29
#